data_AF-A0A7X7PCZ5-F1
#
_entry.id   AF-A0A7X7PCZ5-F1
#
_cell.length_a   1.000
_cell.length_b   1.000
_cell.length_c   1.000
_cell.angle_alpha   90.00
_cell.angle_beta   90.00
_cell.angle_gamma   90.00
#
_symmetry.space_group_name_H-M   'P 1'
#
loop_
_entity.id
_entity.type
_entity.pdbx_description
1 polymer ?
#
loop_
_entity_poly.entity_id
_entity_poly.type
_entity_poly.pdbx_seq_one_letter_code
_entity_poly.pdbx_strand_id
1 'polypeptide(L)'
;MLRQLTGNVRWLAEPYRPTRAHGPGDHDDGGLDEALQREVRDAAYQAVMDYRAGRLSPEPLTPQQITEMLAIALAEEIPPDYGPLLAEEFGLWTRQIPTAAQQEAPEDFHVLIIGCGVSGISAAVALKAAGIPYTILEKNSAIGGTWLENVYPGCGADTPSHLYSYSFALKPNWSHYFAKREEILDYLQGIVDEHAIVDRVIFDTEVVRATYIEDRQAW
;
A
#
# COMPACT_ATOMS: atom_id res chain seq x y z
N MET A 1 15.90 8.82 -6.46
CA MET A 1 16.72 8.09 -5.46
C MET A 1 18.04 8.79 -5.13
N LEU A 2 18.90 9.14 -6.10
CA LEU A 2 20.22 9.77 -5.85
C LEU A 2 20.18 11.03 -4.97
N ARG A 3 19.35 12.02 -5.34
CA ARG A 3 19.16 13.23 -4.53
C ARG A 3 18.63 12.93 -3.12
N GLN A 4 17.76 11.94 -2.99
CA GLN A 4 17.21 11.54 -1.69
C GLN A 4 18.29 10.93 -0.79
N LEU A 5 19.08 9.98 -1.31
CA LEU A 5 20.11 9.29 -0.51
C LEU A 5 21.29 10.20 -0.15
N THR A 6 21.68 11.09 -1.07
CA THR A 6 22.91 11.90 -0.91
C THR A 6 22.66 13.33 -0.45
N GLY A 7 21.41 13.80 -0.48
CA GLY A 7 21.05 15.21 -0.29
C GLY A 7 21.52 16.14 -1.41
N ASN A 8 22.24 15.64 -2.41
CA ASN A 8 22.88 16.47 -3.42
C ASN A 8 21.90 16.84 -4.54
N VAL A 9 21.57 18.13 -4.63
CA VAL A 9 20.64 18.69 -5.62
C VAL A 9 21.21 18.69 -7.04
N ARG A 10 22.53 18.50 -7.23
CA ARG A 10 23.15 18.48 -8.57
C ARG A 10 22.50 17.47 -9.50
N TRP A 11 22.03 16.35 -8.95
CA TRP A 11 21.38 15.27 -9.69
C TRP A 11 20.00 15.64 -10.26
N LEU A 12 19.47 16.81 -9.92
CA LEU A 12 18.22 17.35 -10.44
C LEU A 12 18.44 18.49 -11.46
N ALA A 13 19.68 18.90 -11.67
CA ALA A 13 20.06 19.99 -12.56
C ALA A 13 20.73 19.46 -13.84
N GLU A 14 20.88 20.33 -14.83
CA GLU A 14 21.69 20.03 -16.02
C GLU A 14 23.13 19.67 -15.60
N PRO A 15 23.78 18.68 -16.26
CA PRO A 15 23.30 17.93 -17.44
C PRO A 15 22.53 16.64 -17.13
N TYR A 16 22.10 16.42 -15.88
CA TYR A 16 21.50 15.16 -15.43
C TYR A 16 19.97 15.13 -15.52
N ARG A 17 19.33 16.17 -16.06
CA ARG A 17 17.87 16.20 -16.20
C ARG A 17 17.43 15.26 -17.32
N PRO A 18 16.50 14.34 -17.04
CA PRO A 18 15.98 13.48 -18.08
C PRO A 18 15.09 14.27 -19.03
N THR A 19 14.96 13.78 -20.25
CA THR A 19 13.98 14.26 -21.22
C THR A 19 12.63 13.55 -21.02
N ARG A 20 11.58 14.03 -21.69
CA ARG A 20 10.28 13.36 -21.66
C ARG A 20 10.35 12.05 -22.43
N ALA A 21 9.75 11.00 -21.89
CA ALA A 21 9.63 9.72 -22.58
C ALA A 21 8.85 9.88 -23.90
N HIS A 22 9.33 9.25 -24.98
CA HIS A 22 8.69 9.30 -26.29
C HIS A 22 8.06 7.95 -26.62
N GLY A 23 6.72 7.89 -26.59
CA GLY A 23 5.98 6.67 -26.93
C GLY A 23 5.95 5.62 -25.80
N PRO A 24 5.52 4.39 -26.12
CA PRO A 24 5.24 3.35 -25.12
C PRO A 24 6.47 2.52 -24.71
N GLY A 25 7.66 2.84 -25.20
CA GLY A 25 8.89 2.11 -24.86
C GLY A 25 9.52 2.58 -23.56
N ASP A 26 10.39 1.74 -22.99
CA ASP A 26 11.15 2.07 -21.79
C ASP A 26 12.11 3.25 -22.07
N HIS A 27 12.13 4.23 -21.18
CA HIS A 27 12.98 5.42 -21.28
C HIS A 27 14.17 5.34 -20.30
N ASP A 28 14.83 4.19 -20.32
CA ASP A 28 15.87 3.81 -19.35
C ASP A 28 17.16 4.66 -19.44
N ASP A 29 17.39 5.31 -20.57
CA ASP A 29 18.50 6.24 -20.76
C ASP A 29 18.20 7.66 -20.27
N GLY A 30 16.93 7.99 -20.02
CA GLY A 30 16.48 9.33 -19.68
C GLY A 30 16.79 10.38 -20.76
N GLY A 31 17.16 10.01 -21.98
CA GLY A 31 17.69 10.92 -23.00
C GLY A 31 19.08 11.50 -22.68
N LEU A 32 19.80 10.92 -21.73
CA LEU A 32 21.17 11.31 -21.38
C LEU A 32 22.18 10.60 -22.28
N ASP A 33 23.33 11.22 -22.54
CA ASP A 33 24.43 10.52 -23.22
C ASP A 33 24.98 9.37 -22.36
N GLU A 34 25.67 8.42 -22.98
CA GLU A 34 26.16 7.24 -22.26
C GLU A 34 27.14 7.57 -21.13
N ALA A 35 27.92 8.66 -21.25
CA ALA A 35 28.89 9.03 -20.23
C ALA A 35 28.18 9.52 -18.96
N LEU A 36 27.16 10.36 -19.12
CA LEU A 36 26.30 10.82 -18.05
C LEU A 36 25.48 9.68 -17.44
N GLN A 37 24.93 8.79 -18.27
CA GLN A 37 24.25 7.59 -17.76
C GLN A 37 25.17 6.73 -16.88
N ARG A 38 26.43 6.51 -17.31
CA ARG A 38 27.41 5.77 -16.51
C ARG A 38 27.71 6.49 -15.19
N GLU A 39 27.94 7.81 -15.22
CA GLU A 39 28.17 8.58 -13.99
C GLU A 39 27.00 8.48 -13.01
N VAL A 40 25.76 8.62 -13.50
CA VAL A 40 24.54 8.50 -12.68
C VAL A 40 24.41 7.09 -12.10
N ARG A 41 24.63 6.05 -12.90
CA ARG A 41 24.55 4.65 -12.43
C ARG A 41 25.61 4.32 -11.39
N ASP A 42 26.85 4.74 -11.60
CA ASP A 42 27.96 4.52 -10.66
C ASP A 42 27.71 5.26 -9.33
N ALA A 43 27.24 6.51 -9.40
CA ALA A 43 26.89 7.27 -8.22
C ALA A 43 25.70 6.67 -7.48
N ALA A 44 24.67 6.20 -8.20
CA ALA A 44 23.50 5.56 -7.60
C ALA A 44 23.90 4.26 -6.89
N TYR A 45 24.72 3.44 -7.53
CA TYR A 45 25.27 2.22 -6.94
C TYR A 45 26.02 2.53 -5.64
N GLN A 46 26.96 3.49 -5.69
CA GLN A 46 27.74 3.86 -4.52
C GLN A 46 26.85 4.39 -3.39
N ALA A 47 25.88 5.26 -3.69
CA ALA A 47 24.94 5.79 -2.71
C ALA A 47 24.10 4.69 -2.03
N VAL A 48 23.62 3.70 -2.80
CA VAL A 48 22.89 2.54 -2.23
C VAL A 48 23.81 1.72 -1.33
N MET A 49 25.04 1.47 -1.75
CA MET A 49 26.01 0.69 -0.96
C MET A 49 26.40 1.42 0.34
N ASP A 50 26.57 2.73 0.29
CA ASP A 50 26.87 3.57 1.44
C ASP A 50 25.69 3.64 2.41
N TYR A 51 24.46 3.80 1.89
CA TYR A 51 23.25 3.75 2.70
C TYR A 51 23.08 2.39 3.39
N ARG A 52 23.22 1.28 2.66
CA ARG A 52 23.14 -0.08 3.22
C ARG A 52 24.22 -0.35 4.28
N ALA A 53 25.38 0.29 4.16
CA ALA A 53 26.45 0.20 5.14
C ALA A 53 26.33 1.20 6.30
N GLY A 54 25.25 1.99 6.36
CA GLY A 54 25.02 3.00 7.40
C GLY A 54 25.91 4.23 7.31
N ARG A 55 26.61 4.44 6.18
CA ARG A 55 27.46 5.63 5.93
C ARG A 55 26.67 6.85 5.49
N LEU A 56 25.44 6.65 4.99
CA LEU A 56 24.50 7.71 4.65
C LEU A 56 23.26 7.60 5.55
N SER A 57 22.80 8.74 6.04
CA SER A 57 21.55 8.86 6.79
C SER A 57 20.72 9.96 6.15
N PRO A 58 19.95 9.66 5.09
CA PRO A 58 19.19 10.67 4.35
C PRO A 58 18.09 11.27 5.23
N GLU A 59 17.91 12.58 5.14
CA GLU A 59 16.80 13.25 5.81
C GLU A 59 15.47 12.99 5.09
N PRO A 60 14.34 12.95 5.82
CA PRO A 60 13.02 12.85 5.22
C PRO A 60 12.76 14.00 4.23
N LEU A 61 12.17 13.67 3.09
CA LEU A 61 11.84 14.67 2.08
C LEU A 61 10.57 15.43 2.47
N THR A 62 10.51 16.72 2.14
CA THR A 62 9.26 17.49 2.22
C THR A 62 8.36 17.19 1.00
N PRO A 63 7.04 17.43 1.06
CA PRO A 63 6.14 17.25 -0.07
C PRO A 63 6.57 18.04 -1.29
N GLN A 64 7.01 19.28 -1.07
CA GLN A 64 7.50 20.15 -2.14
C GLN A 64 8.72 19.53 -2.84
N GLN A 65 9.66 18.97 -2.08
CA GLN A 65 10.83 18.32 -2.64
C GLN A 65 10.48 17.02 -3.37
N ILE A 66 9.47 16.28 -2.92
CA ILE A 66 8.98 15.06 -3.60
C ILE A 66 8.34 15.45 -4.93
N THR A 67 7.46 16.44 -4.93
CA THR A 67 6.83 16.96 -6.14
C THR A 67 7.87 17.48 -7.13
N GLU A 68 8.85 18.26 -6.67
CA GLU A 68 9.94 18.77 -7.51
C GLU A 68 10.75 17.62 -8.14
N MET A 69 11.16 16.65 -7.33
CA MET A 69 11.91 15.49 -7.82
C MET A 69 11.14 14.71 -8.89
N LEU A 70 9.85 14.47 -8.67
CA LEU A 70 9.03 13.73 -9.63
C LEU A 70 8.73 14.54 -10.88
N ALA A 71 8.48 15.84 -10.76
CA ALA A 71 8.28 16.71 -11.92
C ALA A 71 9.51 16.67 -12.84
N ILE A 72 10.70 16.67 -12.23
CA ILE A 72 11.97 16.51 -12.97
C ILE A 72 12.10 15.11 -13.55
N ALA A 73 11.81 14.06 -12.78
CA ALA A 73 11.97 12.67 -13.23
C ALA A 73 11.02 12.31 -14.39
N LEU A 74 9.80 12.84 -14.38
CA LEU A 74 8.79 12.61 -15.42
C LEU A 74 8.90 13.61 -16.57
N ALA A 75 9.69 14.68 -16.42
CA ALA A 75 9.72 15.84 -17.31
C ALA A 75 8.30 16.41 -17.55
N GLU A 76 7.49 16.46 -16.49
CA GLU A 76 6.10 16.92 -16.50
C GLU A 76 5.81 17.84 -15.30
N GLU A 77 4.81 18.71 -15.43
CA GLU A 77 4.35 19.51 -14.30
C GLU A 77 3.47 18.65 -13.38
N ILE A 78 3.79 18.66 -12.09
CA ILE A 78 3.00 17.98 -11.06
C ILE A 78 2.43 19.05 -10.12
N PRO A 79 1.10 19.11 -9.93
CA PRO A 79 0.52 20.08 -9.02
C PRO A 79 1.05 19.88 -7.58
N PRO A 80 1.35 20.96 -6.82
CA PRO A 80 1.90 20.87 -5.48
C PRO A 80 1.09 20.00 -4.50
N ASP A 81 -0.23 19.97 -4.67
CA ASP A 81 -1.17 19.25 -3.81
C ASP A 81 -1.01 17.72 -3.88
N TYR A 82 -0.32 17.19 -4.90
CA TYR A 82 0.03 15.77 -4.97
C TYR A 82 1.17 15.40 -4.03
N GLY A 83 1.94 16.37 -3.54
CA GLY A 83 3.13 16.11 -2.71
C GLY A 83 2.86 15.23 -1.48
N PRO A 84 1.85 15.52 -0.64
CA PRO A 84 1.50 14.68 0.50
C PRO A 84 1.07 13.25 0.09
N LEU A 85 0.21 13.14 -0.93
CA LEU A 85 -0.24 11.86 -1.47
C LEU A 85 0.94 11.00 -1.95
N LEU A 86 1.86 11.61 -2.69
CA LEU A 86 3.05 10.95 -3.20
C LEU A 86 4.01 10.55 -2.07
N ALA A 87 4.15 11.39 -1.04
CA ALA A 87 4.96 11.06 0.15
C ALA A 87 4.44 9.81 0.87
N GLU A 88 3.12 9.69 0.97
CA GLU A 88 2.45 8.51 1.51
C GLU A 88 2.62 7.28 0.60
N GLU A 89 2.43 7.42 -0.72
CA GLU A 89 2.59 6.33 -1.70
C GLU A 89 4.00 5.76 -1.73
N PHE A 90 5.02 6.61 -1.66
CA PHE A 90 6.41 6.16 -1.61
C PHE A 90 6.85 5.67 -0.21
N GLY A 91 5.95 5.67 0.78
CA GLY A 91 6.27 5.28 2.15
C GLY A 91 7.30 6.19 2.82
N LEU A 92 7.50 7.41 2.30
CA LEU A 92 8.36 8.43 2.90
C LEU A 92 7.70 8.99 4.17
N TRP A 93 6.38 9.06 4.13
CA TRP A 93 5.52 9.38 5.26
C TRP A 93 4.67 8.18 5.62
N THR A 94 4.35 8.07 6.91
CA THR A 94 3.48 7.00 7.37
C THR A 94 2.06 7.22 6.83
N ARG A 95 1.55 6.23 6.10
CA ARG A 95 0.13 6.08 5.79
C ARG A 95 -0.70 5.65 6.98
N GLN A 96 -0.02 5.25 8.06
CA GLN A 96 -0.73 4.98 9.30
C GLN A 96 -1.24 6.32 9.77
N ILE A 97 -2.55 6.51 9.63
CA ILE A 97 -3.27 7.46 10.45
C ILE A 97 -2.92 7.04 11.88
N PRO A 98 -2.17 7.85 12.66
CA PRO A 98 -2.01 7.58 14.07
C PRO A 98 -3.42 7.36 14.56
N THR A 99 -3.72 6.19 15.11
CA THR A 99 -5.04 5.92 15.69
C THR A 99 -5.23 7.04 16.69
N ALA A 100 -5.98 8.07 16.29
CA ALA A 100 -5.92 9.36 16.95
C ALA A 100 -6.22 9.11 18.42
N ALA A 101 -5.46 9.76 19.32
CA ALA A 101 -5.52 9.60 20.77
C ALA A 101 -6.88 9.03 21.18
N GLN A 102 -6.88 7.74 21.53
CA GLN A 102 -8.04 6.89 21.75
C GLN A 102 -9.20 7.71 22.29
N GLN A 103 -10.10 8.16 21.40
CA GLN A 103 -11.44 8.46 21.89
C GLN A 103 -11.97 7.10 22.25
N GLU A 104 -12.06 6.86 23.56
CA GLU A 104 -12.72 5.67 24.09
C GLU A 104 -14.10 5.64 23.43
N ALA A 105 -14.34 4.55 22.69
CA ALA A 105 -15.66 4.32 22.14
C ALA A 105 -16.66 4.36 23.31
N PRO A 106 -17.89 4.85 23.09
CA PRO A 106 -18.91 4.83 24.13
C PRO A 106 -19.02 3.44 24.78
N GLU A 107 -19.41 3.42 26.05
CA GLU A 107 -19.77 2.17 26.72
C GLU A 107 -20.82 1.43 25.86
N ASP A 108 -20.62 0.12 25.66
CA ASP A 108 -21.40 -0.75 24.76
C ASP A 108 -21.29 -0.47 23.24
N PHE A 109 -20.34 0.34 22.77
CA PHE A 109 -20.12 0.51 21.33
C PHE A 109 -19.57 -0.78 20.68
N HIS A 110 -20.28 -1.25 19.66
CA HIS A 110 -19.95 -2.49 18.96
C HIS A 110 -20.16 -2.34 17.44
N VAL A 111 -19.18 -2.76 16.66
CA VAL A 111 -19.21 -2.64 15.19
C VAL A 111 -19.64 -3.96 14.53
N LEU A 112 -20.57 -3.87 13.58
CA LEU A 112 -20.91 -5.00 12.72
C LEU A 112 -20.23 -4.83 11.36
N ILE A 113 -19.42 -5.81 10.95
CA ILE A 113 -18.82 -5.89 9.63
C ILE A 113 -19.64 -6.88 8.80
N ILE A 114 -19.98 -6.51 7.56
CA ILE A 114 -20.68 -7.40 6.62
C ILE A 114 -19.68 -7.84 5.55
N GLY A 115 -19.38 -9.14 5.54
CA GLY A 115 -18.41 -9.79 4.66
C GLY A 115 -17.03 -9.96 5.30
N CYS A 116 -16.45 -11.15 5.11
CA CYS A 116 -15.10 -11.54 5.52
C CYS A 116 -14.18 -11.72 4.30
N GLY A 117 -14.28 -10.78 3.35
CA GLY A 117 -13.32 -10.62 2.26
C GLY A 117 -12.21 -9.62 2.59
N VAL A 118 -11.49 -9.14 1.57
CA VAL A 118 -10.33 -8.24 1.74
C VAL A 118 -10.66 -6.98 2.56
N SER A 119 -11.81 -6.36 2.35
CA SER A 119 -12.23 -5.17 3.11
C SER A 119 -12.57 -5.49 4.56
N GLY A 120 -13.36 -6.55 4.79
CA GLY A 120 -13.78 -6.96 6.13
C GLY A 120 -12.61 -7.39 7.02
N ILE A 121 -11.65 -8.12 6.46
CA ILE A 121 -10.41 -8.51 7.15
C ILE A 121 -9.61 -7.26 7.56
N SER A 122 -9.41 -6.31 6.63
CA SER A 122 -8.71 -5.05 6.93
C SER A 122 -9.39 -4.23 8.05
N ALA A 123 -10.72 -4.10 7.98
CA ALA A 123 -11.51 -3.41 9.00
C ALA A 123 -11.40 -4.10 10.37
N ALA A 124 -11.46 -5.43 10.41
CA ALA A 124 -11.31 -6.20 11.65
C ALA A 124 -9.93 -6.02 12.29
N VAL A 125 -8.85 -6.03 11.50
CA VAL A 125 -7.50 -5.74 11.99
C VAL A 125 -7.43 -4.35 12.61
N ALA A 126 -7.99 -3.33 11.94
CA ALA A 126 -7.99 -1.97 12.44
C ALA A 126 -8.83 -1.80 13.73
N LEU A 127 -10.02 -2.40 13.80
CA LEU A 127 -10.87 -2.36 15.00
C LEU A 127 -10.24 -3.09 16.18
N LYS A 128 -9.59 -4.23 15.91
CA LYS A 128 -8.84 -4.98 16.93
C LYS A 128 -7.69 -4.14 17.49
N ALA A 129 -6.93 -3.47 16.62
CA ALA A 129 -5.86 -2.57 17.04
C ALA A 129 -6.38 -1.36 17.84
N ALA A 130 -7.57 -0.87 17.53
CA ALA A 130 -8.24 0.21 18.26
C ALA A 130 -8.91 -0.24 19.58
N GLY A 131 -8.98 -1.54 19.86
CA GLY A 131 -9.68 -2.07 21.04
C GLY A 131 -11.22 -1.97 20.94
N ILE A 132 -11.76 -1.76 19.74
CA ILE A 132 -13.20 -1.63 19.51
C ILE A 132 -13.81 -3.03 19.29
N PRO A 133 -14.84 -3.43 20.06
CA PRO A 133 -15.53 -4.71 19.85
C PRO A 133 -16.20 -4.78 18.48
N TYR A 134 -16.12 -5.95 17.84
CA TYR A 134 -16.77 -6.18 16.55
C TYR A 134 -17.21 -7.64 16.35
N THR A 135 -18.15 -7.82 15.42
CA THR A 135 -18.58 -9.10 14.85
C THR A 135 -18.61 -8.97 13.34
N ILE A 136 -18.21 -10.03 12.63
CA ILE A 136 -18.30 -10.13 11.18
C ILE A 136 -19.43 -11.11 10.83
N LEU A 137 -20.33 -10.72 9.93
CA LEU A 137 -21.31 -11.62 9.32
C LEU A 137 -20.86 -11.96 7.90
N GLU A 138 -20.67 -13.24 7.60
CA GLU A 138 -20.26 -13.72 6.28
C GLU A 138 -21.29 -14.69 5.75
N LYS A 139 -21.73 -14.48 4.50
CA LYS A 139 -22.74 -15.33 3.86
C LYS A 139 -22.19 -16.71 3.50
N ASN A 140 -20.89 -16.80 3.24
CA ASN A 140 -20.21 -18.04 2.90
C ASN A 140 -19.81 -18.83 4.17
N SER A 141 -19.44 -20.09 3.98
CA SER A 141 -18.92 -20.97 5.05
C SER A 141 -17.43 -20.78 5.34
N ALA A 142 -16.76 -19.86 4.65
CA ALA A 142 -15.34 -19.56 4.80
C ALA A 142 -15.03 -18.09 4.45
N ILE A 143 -13.82 -17.65 4.78
CA ILE A 143 -13.31 -16.31 4.47
C ILE A 143 -12.87 -16.18 3.01
N GLY A 144 -12.59 -14.96 2.57
CA GLY A 144 -11.91 -14.68 1.30
C GLY A 144 -12.77 -13.90 0.30
N GLY A 145 -14.08 -13.82 0.51
CA GLY A 145 -15.01 -13.06 -0.34
C GLY A 145 -14.90 -13.47 -1.80
N THR A 146 -14.58 -12.52 -2.69
CA THR A 146 -14.39 -12.78 -4.12
C THR A 146 -13.38 -13.91 -4.40
N TRP A 147 -12.32 -14.02 -3.60
CA TRP A 147 -11.31 -15.07 -3.77
C TRP A 147 -11.81 -16.45 -3.33
N LEU A 148 -12.82 -16.50 -2.46
CA LEU A 148 -13.51 -17.75 -2.15
C LEU A 148 -14.46 -18.14 -3.28
N GLU A 149 -15.33 -17.22 -3.72
CA GLU A 149 -16.44 -17.51 -4.64
C GLU A 149 -15.99 -17.84 -6.08
N ASN A 150 -14.89 -17.25 -6.54
CA ASN A 150 -14.46 -17.39 -7.93
C ASN A 150 -13.49 -18.57 -8.11
N VAL A 151 -13.99 -19.69 -8.61
CA VAL A 151 -13.23 -20.95 -8.79
C VAL A 151 -13.02 -21.34 -10.26
N TYR A 152 -13.13 -20.39 -11.20
CA TYR A 152 -12.94 -20.69 -12.62
C TYR A 152 -11.46 -20.92 -12.96
N PRO A 153 -11.14 -21.78 -13.95
CA PRO A 153 -9.76 -22.05 -14.34
C PRO A 153 -8.99 -20.78 -14.71
N GLY A 154 -7.81 -20.60 -14.11
CA GLY A 154 -6.92 -19.48 -14.37
C GLY A 154 -7.19 -18.22 -13.54
N CYS A 155 -8.19 -18.22 -12.65
CA CYS A 155 -8.51 -17.11 -11.75
C CYS A 155 -7.27 -16.59 -11.01
N GLY A 156 -7.08 -15.27 -11.03
CA GLY A 156 -5.94 -14.60 -10.43
C GLY A 156 -6.09 -13.08 -10.50
N ALA A 157 -5.16 -12.37 -9.87
CA ALA A 157 -5.15 -10.91 -9.88
C ALA A 157 -4.66 -10.35 -11.22
N ASP A 158 -5.12 -9.15 -11.56
CA ASP A 158 -4.62 -8.31 -12.65
C ASP A 158 -3.55 -7.30 -12.18
N THR A 159 -3.43 -7.15 -10.86
CA THR A 159 -2.46 -6.29 -10.19
C THR A 159 -1.19 -7.10 -9.90
N PRO A 160 0.02 -6.55 -10.14
CA PRO A 160 1.25 -7.23 -9.76
C PRO A 160 1.23 -7.66 -8.29
N SER A 161 1.58 -8.91 -8.00
CA SER A 161 1.33 -9.54 -6.70
C SER A 161 1.99 -8.80 -5.53
N HIS A 162 3.15 -8.18 -5.76
CA HIS A 162 3.86 -7.38 -4.76
C HIS A 162 3.07 -6.13 -4.32
N LEU A 163 2.09 -5.69 -5.11
CA LEU A 163 1.15 -4.62 -4.78
C LEU A 163 -0.18 -5.16 -4.21
N TYR A 164 -0.42 -6.47 -4.30
CA TYR A 164 -1.65 -7.12 -3.82
C TYR A 164 -1.47 -7.73 -2.41
N SER A 165 -0.88 -6.96 -1.50
CA SER A 165 -0.78 -7.29 -0.07
C SER A 165 -1.18 -6.09 0.78
N TYR A 166 -1.60 -6.33 2.02
CA TYR A 166 -1.88 -5.26 2.96
C TYR A 166 -0.59 -4.58 3.34
N SER A 167 -0.64 -3.26 3.52
CA SER A 167 0.50 -2.48 3.97
C SER A 167 1.04 -2.91 5.34
N PHE A 168 0.20 -3.54 6.17
CA PHE A 168 0.57 -4.09 7.49
C PHE A 168 0.98 -5.58 7.47
N ALA A 169 0.80 -6.28 6.34
CA ALA A 169 1.09 -7.70 6.19
C ALA A 169 1.65 -7.99 4.80
N LEU A 170 2.86 -7.48 4.53
CA LEU A 170 3.50 -7.66 3.23
C LEU A 170 3.86 -9.13 2.99
N LYS A 171 3.61 -9.62 1.76
CA LYS A 171 4.02 -10.95 1.33
C LYS A 171 5.14 -10.83 0.28
N PRO A 172 6.42 -11.06 0.64
CA PRO A 172 7.54 -10.89 -0.30
C PRO A 172 7.75 -12.09 -1.24
N ASN A 173 7.20 -13.25 -0.89
CA ASN A 173 7.47 -14.54 -1.54
C ASN A 173 6.28 -15.02 -2.39
N TRP A 174 5.73 -14.13 -3.24
CA TRP A 174 4.72 -14.53 -4.21
C TRP A 174 5.28 -15.51 -5.24
N SER A 175 4.52 -16.55 -5.57
CA SER A 175 4.96 -17.58 -6.52
C SER A 175 4.91 -17.11 -7.98
N HIS A 176 4.09 -16.10 -8.28
CA HIS A 176 3.88 -15.54 -9.61
C HIS A 176 3.88 -14.01 -9.61
N TYR A 177 4.22 -13.41 -10.76
CA TYR A 177 4.11 -11.95 -10.95
C TYR A 177 2.65 -11.47 -10.82
N PHE A 178 1.70 -12.28 -11.27
CA PHE A 178 0.26 -12.14 -11.03
C PHE A 178 -0.25 -13.36 -10.27
N ALA A 179 -0.54 -13.19 -8.99
CA ALA A 179 -0.89 -14.28 -8.08
C ALA A 179 -2.19 -14.96 -8.50
N LYS A 180 -2.22 -16.29 -8.34
CA LYS A 180 -3.43 -17.08 -8.56
C LYS A 180 -4.32 -17.06 -7.33
N ARG A 181 -5.61 -17.31 -7.57
CA ARG A 181 -6.67 -17.23 -6.58
C ARG A 181 -6.36 -18.05 -5.31
N GLU A 182 -5.81 -19.26 -5.44
CA GLU A 182 -5.44 -20.09 -4.29
C GLU A 182 -4.39 -19.42 -3.40
N GLU A 183 -3.33 -18.86 -3.99
CA GLU A 183 -2.26 -18.22 -3.22
C GLU A 183 -2.76 -16.96 -2.50
N ILE A 184 -3.69 -16.21 -3.11
CA ILE A 184 -4.31 -15.05 -2.49
C ILE A 184 -5.22 -15.48 -1.34
N LEU A 185 -6.02 -16.54 -1.53
CA LEU A 185 -6.89 -17.07 -0.48
C LEU A 185 -6.08 -17.57 0.72
N ASP A 186 -4.99 -18.30 0.48
CA ASP A 186 -4.07 -18.76 1.53
C ASP A 186 -3.44 -17.59 2.29
N TYR A 187 -3.04 -16.54 1.58
CA TYR A 187 -2.52 -15.31 2.17
C TYR A 187 -3.56 -14.63 3.09
N LEU A 188 -4.82 -14.51 2.65
CA LEU A 188 -5.89 -13.93 3.46
C LEU A 188 -6.21 -14.79 4.69
N GLN A 189 -6.20 -16.12 4.55
CA GLN A 189 -6.39 -17.04 5.67
C GLN A 189 -5.29 -16.87 6.72
N GLY A 190 -4.02 -16.75 6.29
CA GLY A 190 -2.90 -16.53 7.20
C GLY A 190 -3.06 -15.27 8.06
N ILE A 191 -3.59 -14.18 7.49
CA ILE A 191 -3.83 -12.94 8.23
C ILE A 191 -4.99 -13.09 9.20
N VAL A 192 -6.06 -13.75 8.78
CA VAL A 192 -7.22 -14.04 9.64
C VAL A 192 -6.80 -14.88 10.84
N ASP A 193 -5.90 -15.84 10.65
CA ASP A 193 -5.35 -16.69 11.72
C ASP A 193 -4.40 -15.90 12.64
N GLU A 194 -3.44 -15.17 12.07
CA GLU A 194 -2.48 -14.33 12.82
C GLU A 194 -3.18 -13.33 13.74
N HIS A 195 -4.24 -12.71 13.23
CA HIS A 195 -5.03 -11.75 13.99
C HIS A 195 -6.19 -12.39 14.76
N ALA A 196 -6.32 -13.71 14.82
CA ALA A 196 -7.40 -14.43 15.49
C ALA A 196 -8.79 -13.82 15.19
N ILE A 197 -9.05 -13.55 13.91
CA ILE A 197 -10.29 -12.91 13.45
C ILE A 197 -11.43 -13.93 13.37
N VAL A 198 -11.12 -15.20 13.08
CA VAL A 198 -12.11 -16.29 12.90
C VAL A 198 -13.13 -16.34 14.05
N ASP A 199 -12.68 -16.16 15.29
CA ASP A 199 -13.53 -16.22 16.50
C ASP A 199 -14.60 -15.11 16.56
N ARG A 200 -14.49 -14.10 15.70
CA ARG A 200 -15.44 -12.97 15.58
C ARG A 200 -16.32 -13.09 14.34
N VAL A 201 -16.20 -14.16 13.57
CA VAL A 201 -16.97 -14.36 12.34
C VAL A 201 -18.13 -15.31 12.60
N ILE A 202 -19.32 -14.89 12.17
CA ILE A 202 -20.50 -15.75 12.05
C ILE A 202 -20.68 -16.06 10.57
N PHE A 203 -20.30 -17.27 10.19
CA PHE A 203 -20.44 -17.80 8.83
C PHE A 203 -21.89 -18.17 8.51
N ASP A 204 -22.14 -18.50 7.25
CA ASP A 204 -23.44 -18.92 6.74
C ASP A 204 -24.58 -17.94 7.10
N THR A 205 -24.26 -16.65 7.19
CA THR A 205 -25.17 -15.59 7.62
C THR A 205 -25.22 -14.46 6.60
N GLU A 206 -26.26 -14.45 5.77
CA GLU A 206 -26.50 -13.39 4.80
C GLU A 206 -27.30 -12.24 5.42
N VAL A 207 -26.75 -11.03 5.37
CA VAL A 207 -27.47 -9.81 5.77
C VAL A 207 -28.35 -9.35 4.61
N VAL A 208 -29.67 -9.49 4.77
CA VAL A 208 -30.65 -9.10 3.75
C VAL A 208 -31.10 -7.64 3.84
N ARG A 209 -30.96 -7.03 5.03
CA ARG A 209 -31.39 -5.65 5.31
C ARG A 209 -30.71 -5.11 6.58
N ALA A 210 -30.39 -3.81 6.58
CA ALA A 210 -30.08 -3.00 7.76
C ALA A 210 -31.03 -1.80 7.81
N THR A 211 -31.35 -1.25 8.97
CA THR A 211 -32.27 -0.11 9.07
C THR A 211 -31.90 0.75 10.27
N TYR A 212 -31.42 1.95 9.97
CA TYR A 212 -31.04 2.92 10.96
C TYR A 212 -32.21 3.34 11.85
N ILE A 213 -31.96 3.37 13.16
CA ILE A 213 -32.89 3.79 14.20
C ILE A 213 -32.41 5.14 14.74
N GLU A 214 -33.08 6.22 14.32
CA GLU A 214 -32.69 7.61 14.63
C GLU A 214 -32.52 7.85 16.13
N ASP A 215 -33.51 7.43 16.93
CA ASP A 215 -33.54 7.64 18.39
C ASP A 215 -32.34 6.98 19.12
N ARG A 216 -31.77 5.93 18.52
CA ARG A 216 -30.63 5.18 19.08
C ARG A 216 -29.30 5.51 18.41
N GLN A 217 -29.34 6.31 17.35
CA GLN A 217 -28.20 6.60 16.48
C GLN A 217 -27.42 5.34 16.06
N ALA A 218 -28.14 4.27 15.74
CA ALA A 218 -27.59 2.94 15.46
C ALA A 218 -28.22 2.33 14.20
N TRP A 219 -27.45 1.50 13.49
CA TRP A 219 -27.87 0.77 12.28
C TRP A 219 -28.72 -0.47 12.57
#